data_AF-A0A960PTW0-F1
#
_entry.id   AF-A0A960PTW0-F1
#
_cell.length_a   1.000
_cell.length_b   1.000
_cell.length_c   1.000
_cell.angle_alpha   90.00
_cell.angle_beta   90.00
_cell.angle_gamma   90.00
#
_symmetry.space_group_name_H-M   'P 1'
#
loop_
_entity.id
_entity.type
_entity.pdbx_description
1 polymer ?
#
loop_
_entity_poly.entity_id
_entity_poly.type
_entity_poly.pdbx_seq_one_letter_code
_entity_poly.pdbx_strand_id
1 'polypeptide(L)'
;MDLTWSADEEAFRAEVRTWLETELAAWRERHGNRILSGDTTEGFAQHLDWERTLFAAGYAAVSWPTEVGGRGASRWEWLIFEEEYY
;
A
#
# COMPACT_ATOMS: atom_id res chain seq x y z
N MET A 1 -12.26 18.34 -19.78
CA MET A 1 -11.52 17.38 -18.95
C MET A 1 -12.44 17.03 -17.82
N ASP A 2 -12.82 15.77 -17.72
CA ASP A 2 -13.59 15.26 -16.58
C ASP A 2 -12.59 14.82 -15.51
N LEU A 3 -12.80 15.29 -14.28
CA LEU A 3 -11.95 15.02 -13.13
C LEU A 3 -12.73 14.31 -12.02
N THR A 4 -13.91 13.79 -12.34
CA THR A 4 -14.71 13.00 -11.41
C THR A 4 -14.23 11.55 -11.40
N TRP A 5 -14.25 10.93 -10.22
CA TRP A 5 -13.96 9.51 -10.07
C TRP A 5 -15.13 8.68 -10.60
N SER A 6 -14.79 7.61 -11.32
CA SER A 6 -15.73 6.56 -11.67
C SER A 6 -16.09 5.71 -10.43
N ALA A 7 -17.18 4.95 -10.54
CA ALA A 7 -17.59 4.04 -9.47
C ALA A 7 -16.51 2.98 -9.15
N ASP A 8 -15.77 2.52 -10.16
CA ASP A 8 -14.69 1.54 -9.99
C ASP A 8 -13.50 2.16 -9.24
N GLU A 9 -13.15 3.42 -9.55
CA GLU A 9 -12.12 4.17 -8.84
C GLU A 9 -12.49 4.47 -7.39
N GLU A 10 -13.75 4.81 -7.10
CA GLU A 10 -14.24 4.98 -5.73
C GLU A 10 -14.23 3.67 -4.95
N ALA A 11 -14.61 2.55 -5.59
CA ALA A 11 -14.55 1.23 -4.99
C ALA A 11 -13.11 0.82 -4.66
N PHE A 12 -12.18 1.05 -5.60
CA PHE A 12 -10.75 0.81 -5.38
C PHE A 12 -10.19 1.65 -4.25
N ARG A 13 -10.57 2.93 -4.15
CA ARG A 13 -10.18 3.81 -3.05
C ARG A 13 -10.63 3.24 -1.69
N ALA A 14 -11.89 2.82 -1.59
CA ALA A 14 -12.43 2.25 -0.36
C ALA A 14 -11.73 0.93 0.03
N GLU A 15 -11.43 0.09 -0.96
CA GLU A 15 -10.67 -1.15 -0.78
C GLU A 15 -9.28 -0.86 -0.22
N VAL A 16 -8.51 0.00 -0.88
CA VAL A 16 -7.14 0.35 -0.49
C VAL A 16 -7.11 0.95 0.91
N ARG A 17 -8.00 1.90 1.22
CA ARG A 17 -8.07 2.50 2.56
C ARG A 17 -8.32 1.45 3.64
N THR A 18 -9.33 0.62 3.44
CA THR A 18 -9.71 -0.42 4.41
C THR A 18 -8.57 -1.41 4.63
N TRP A 19 -7.90 -1.81 3.55
CA TRP A 19 -6.77 -2.72 3.59
C TRP A 19 -5.58 -2.08 4.33
N LEU A 20 -5.21 -0.85 3.99
CA LEU A 20 -4.11 -0.12 4.63
C LEU A 20 -4.35 0.07 6.13
N GLU A 21 -5.53 0.51 6.53
CA GLU A 21 -5.87 0.69 7.94
C GLU A 21 -5.73 -0.62 8.73
N THR A 22 -6.24 -1.72 8.17
CA THR A 22 -6.21 -3.05 8.80
C THR A 22 -4.79 -3.58 8.92
N GLU A 23 -4.04 -3.59 7.82
CA GLU A 23 -2.69 -4.16 7.80
C GLU A 23 -1.67 -3.28 8.53
N LEU A 24 -1.81 -1.95 8.48
CA LEU A 24 -0.96 -1.05 9.25
C LEU A 24 -1.18 -1.21 10.75
N ALA A 25 -2.43 -1.39 11.20
CA ALA A 25 -2.72 -1.66 12.60
C ALA A 25 -2.07 -2.98 13.06
N ALA A 26 -2.24 -4.05 12.28
CA ALA A 26 -1.63 -5.35 12.56
C ALA A 26 -0.10 -5.28 12.55
N TRP A 27 0.50 -4.59 11.59
CA TRP A 27 1.94 -4.38 11.50
C TRP A 27 2.47 -3.59 12.72
N ARG A 28 1.79 -2.52 13.13
CA ARG A 28 2.15 -1.76 14.34
C ARG A 28 2.11 -2.61 15.59
N GLU A 29 1.09 -3.46 15.74
CA GLU A 29 0.98 -4.37 16.87
C GLU A 29 2.17 -5.35 16.93
N ARG A 30 2.56 -5.94 15.80
CA ARG A 30 3.74 -6.83 15.70
C ARG A 30 5.04 -6.14 16.12
N HIS A 31 5.15 -4.84 15.88
CA HIS A 31 6.32 -4.02 16.22
C HIS A 31 6.16 -3.23 17.53
N GLY A 32 5.23 -3.64 18.40
CA GLY A 32 5.05 -3.05 19.73
C GLY A 32 4.66 -1.56 19.71
N ASN A 33 3.98 -1.11 18.65
CA ASN A 33 3.61 0.27 18.38
C ASN A 33 4.81 1.25 18.33
N ARG A 34 6.01 0.75 18.01
CA ARG A 34 7.23 1.56 17.89
C ARG A 34 7.77 1.52 16.47
N ILE A 35 7.72 2.66 15.79
CA ILE A 35 8.32 2.86 14.47
C ILE A 35 9.74 3.41 14.69
N LEU A 36 10.75 2.64 14.29
CA LEU A 36 12.15 3.01 14.41
C LEU A 36 12.64 3.70 13.13
N SER A 37 13.74 4.45 13.22
CA SER A 37 14.36 5.04 12.02
C SER A 37 14.86 3.95 11.08
N GLY A 38 14.56 4.09 9.79
CA GLY A 38 15.05 3.21 8.73
C GLY A 38 16.59 3.19 8.60
N ASP A 39 17.29 4.15 9.19
CA ASP A 39 18.77 4.19 9.23
C ASP A 39 19.36 3.24 10.29
N THR A 40 18.52 2.56 11.08
CA THR A 40 18.95 1.54 12.03
C THR A 40 18.70 0.14 11.47
N THR A 41 19.49 -0.84 11.90
CA THR A 41 19.27 -2.24 11.49
C THR A 41 17.86 -2.73 11.82
N GLU A 42 17.33 -2.36 12.99
CA GLU A 42 15.98 -2.74 13.42
C GLU A 42 14.90 -2.01 12.61
N GLY A 43 15.02 -0.70 12.41
CA GLY A 43 14.04 0.05 11.61
C GLY A 43 14.05 -0.32 10.12
N PHE A 44 15.21 -0.66 9.55
CA PHE A 44 15.27 -1.22 8.20
C PHE A 44 14.55 -2.57 8.12
N ALA A 45 14.72 -3.44 9.13
CA ALA A 45 13.99 -4.71 9.19
C ALA A 45 12.48 -4.51 9.32
N GLN A 46 12.02 -3.50 10.09
CA GLN A 46 10.60 -3.10 10.16
C GLN A 46 10.07 -2.67 8.78
N HIS A 47 10.82 -1.83 8.07
CA HIS A 47 10.47 -1.40 6.73
C HIS A 47 10.38 -2.58 5.75
N LEU A 48 11.34 -3.49 5.77
CA LEU A 48 11.28 -4.72 4.94
C LEU A 48 10.07 -5.60 5.26
N ASP A 49 9.65 -5.70 6.53
CA ASP A 49 8.44 -6.42 6.92
C ASP A 49 7.18 -5.78 6.32
N TRP A 50 7.13 -4.45 6.29
CA TRP A 50 6.03 -3.72 5.66
C TRP A 50 6.02 -3.92 4.14
N GLU A 51 7.17 -3.78 3.47
CA GLU A 51 7.29 -4.00 2.02
C GLU A 51 6.87 -5.42 1.60
N ARG A 52 7.16 -6.43 2.43
CA ARG A 52 6.68 -7.80 2.21
C ARG A 52 5.17 -7.92 2.33
N THR A 53 4.56 -7.20 3.27
CA THR A 53 3.10 -7.14 3.44
C THR A 53 2.45 -6.49 2.23
N LEU A 54 2.99 -5.36 1.76
CA LEU A 54 2.56 -4.70 0.52
C LEU A 54 2.71 -5.61 -0.69
N PHE A 55 3.85 -6.28 -0.85
CA PHE A 55 4.09 -7.18 -1.98
C PHE A 55 3.11 -8.36 -2.00
N ALA A 56 2.84 -8.96 -0.84
CA ALA A 56 1.89 -10.08 -0.73
C ALA A 56 0.46 -9.70 -1.17
N ALA A 57 0.08 -8.43 -1.03
CA ALA A 57 -1.21 -7.89 -1.46
C ALA A 57 -1.18 -7.23 -2.86
N GLY A 58 -0.03 -7.24 -3.54
CA GLY A 58 0.17 -6.60 -4.84
C GLY A 58 0.33 -5.08 -4.80
N TYR A 59 0.51 -4.50 -3.61
CA TYR A 59 0.59 -3.05 -3.42
C TYR A 59 2.02 -2.48 -3.47
N ALA A 60 3.07 -3.32 -3.45
CA ALA A 60 4.45 -2.84 -3.52
C ALA A 60 4.84 -2.25 -4.89
N ALA A 61 4.18 -2.71 -5.96
CA ALA A 61 4.40 -2.22 -7.33
C ALA A 61 3.06 -2.17 -8.08
N VAL A 62 2.15 -1.31 -7.61
CA VAL A 62 0.73 -1.26 -8.02
C VAL A 62 0.55 -1.15 -9.54
N SER A 63 1.40 -0.35 -10.20
CA SER A 63 1.34 -0.09 -11.64
C SER A 63 2.03 -1.15 -12.51
N TRP A 64 2.79 -2.07 -11.93
CA TRP A 64 3.50 -3.09 -12.71
C TRP A 64 2.55 -4.18 -13.18
N PRO A 65 2.83 -4.84 -14.32
CA PRO A 65 2.04 -5.98 -14.78
C PRO A 65 1.99 -7.11 -13.74
N THR A 66 0.89 -7.86 -13.73
CA THR A 66 0.69 -8.96 -12.78
C THR A 66 1.68 -10.11 -13.02
N GLU A 67 2.17 -10.27 -14.25
CA GLU A 67 3.15 -11.29 -14.64
C GLU A 67 4.51 -11.11 -13.95
N VAL A 68 4.79 -9.90 -13.46
CA VAL A 68 6.02 -9.57 -12.71
C VAL A 68 5.74 -9.24 -11.24
N GLY A 69 4.55 -9.59 -10.75
CA GLY A 69 4.17 -9.43 -9.34
C GLY A 69 3.59 -8.07 -8.96
N GLY A 70 3.23 -7.23 -9.93
CA GLY A 70 2.44 -6.03 -9.68
C GLY A 70 0.93 -6.29 -9.67
N ARG A 71 0.14 -5.23 -9.61
CA ARG A 71 -1.34 -5.29 -9.63
C ARG A 71 -1.96 -4.97 -10.99
N GLY A 72 -1.17 -4.47 -11.94
CA GLY A 72 -1.64 -4.05 -13.25
C GLY A 72 -2.55 -2.83 -13.20
N ALA A 73 -2.42 -2.00 -12.17
CA ALA A 73 -3.29 -0.86 -11.95
C ALA A 73 -3.12 0.20 -13.03
N SER A 74 -4.22 0.85 -13.38
CA SER A 74 -4.26 2.03 -14.22
C SER A 74 -3.55 3.21 -13.56
N ARG A 75 -3.32 4.27 -14.34
CA ARG A 75 -2.69 5.50 -13.84
C ARG A 75 -3.54 6.21 -12.77
N TRP A 76 -4.86 6.09 -12.85
CA TRP A 76 -5.77 6.67 -11.87
C TRP A 76 -5.80 5.87 -10.58
N GLU A 77 -5.87 4.54 -10.67
CA GLU A 77 -5.74 3.67 -9.50
C GLU A 77 -4.38 3.82 -8.80
N TRP A 78 -3.28 3.98 -9.56
CA TRP A 78 -1.99 4.33 -8.95
C TRP A 78 -2.07 5.66 -8.18
N LEU A 79 -2.66 6.71 -8.75
CA LEU A 79 -2.81 7.99 -8.06
C LEU A 79 -3.66 7.87 -6.79
N ILE A 80 -4.76 7.12 -6.86
CA ILE A 80 -5.63 6.84 -5.71
C ILE A 80 -4.86 6.10 -4.63
N PHE A 81 -4.05 5.09 -4.99
CA PHE A 81 -3.23 4.37 -4.02
C PHE A 81 -2.25 5.31 -3.31
N GLU A 82 -1.55 6.18 -4.04
CA GLU A 82 -0.62 7.15 -3.45
C GLU A 82 -1.32 8.12 -2.49
N GLU A 83 -2.56 8.52 -2.80
CA GLU A 83 -3.37 9.37 -1.91
C GLU A 83 -3.78 8.68 -0.61
N GLU A 84 -4.09 7.37 -0.66
CA GLU A 84 -4.49 6.61 0.52
C GLU A 84 -3.29 6.09 1.33
N TYR A 85 -2.10 5.98 0.73
CA TYR A 85 -0.88 5.47 1.38
C TYR A 85 -0.16 6.50 2.26
N TYR A 86 -0.39 7.80 2.04
CA TYR A 86 0.23 8.91 2.77
C TYR A 86 -0.25 9.03 4.22
#